data_AF-A0A2V5WG68-F1
#
_entry.id   AF-A0A2V5WG68-F1
#
_cell.length_a   1.000
_cell.length_b   1.000
_cell.length_c   1.000
_cell.angle_alpha   90.00
_cell.angle_beta   90.00
_cell.angle_gamma   90.00
#
_symmetry.space_group_name_H-M   'P 1'
#
loop_
_entity.id
_entity.type
_entity.pdbx_description
1 polymer ?
#
loop_
_entity_poly.entity_id
_entity_poly.type
_entity_poly.pdbx_seq_one_letter_code
_entity_poly.pdbx_strand_id
1 'polypeptide(L)'
;MKFRTHTRIVVVALLALCSASIFAQSPKVAVESIGMTVSDMDRSVEFYSALTFQKVKDVEVSGEQYEHLEGVFGARMRIVRMQLGKEFLDLTQYLAPPGRPIPVDSRSNDLWFQHIAIVVRDMDQAFEKLRALK
;
A
#
# COMPACT_ATOMS: atom_id res chain seq x y z
N MET A 1 60.13 15.99 6.84
CA MET A 1 59.50 14.94 6.00
C MET A 1 58.54 14.02 6.78
N LYS A 2 57.90 14.45 7.88
CA LYS A 2 56.94 13.64 8.68
C LYS A 2 55.46 14.07 8.54
N PHE A 3 55.20 15.33 8.19
CA PHE A 3 53.83 15.88 8.12
C PHE A 3 52.95 15.24 7.03
N ARG A 4 53.53 14.90 5.88
CA ARG A 4 52.78 14.43 4.69
C ARG A 4 52.17 13.03 4.87
N THR A 5 52.74 12.22 5.76
CA THR A 5 52.31 10.86 6.07
C THR A 5 51.12 10.85 7.03
N HIS A 6 51.12 11.75 8.03
CA HIS A 6 50.02 11.90 8.97
C HIS A 6 48.74 12.40 8.30
N THR A 7 48.84 13.36 7.37
CA THR A 7 47.67 13.85 6.62
C THR A 7 47.03 12.76 5.75
N ARG A 8 47.83 11.89 5.11
CA ARG A 8 47.32 10.77 4.30
C ARG A 8 46.60 9.71 5.15
N ILE A 9 47.14 9.40 6.33
CA ILE A 9 46.52 8.44 7.25
C ILE A 9 45.17 8.98 7.76
N VAL A 10 45.11 10.28 8.10
CA VAL A 10 43.86 10.91 8.56
C VAL A 10 42.80 10.92 7.46
N VAL A 11 43.16 11.24 6.21
CA VAL A 11 42.20 11.25 5.07
C VAL A 11 41.68 9.84 4.75
N VAL A 12 42.55 8.82 4.77
CA VAL A 12 42.14 7.42 4.56
C VAL A 12 41.25 6.92 5.70
N ALA A 13 41.57 7.27 6.95
CA ALA A 13 40.73 6.94 8.10
C ALA A 13 39.36 7.63 8.01
N LEU A 14 39.30 8.91 7.61
CA LEU A 14 38.04 9.63 7.40
C LEU A 14 37.17 8.99 6.31
N LEU A 15 37.77 8.62 5.17
CA LEU A 15 37.07 7.95 4.07
C LEU A 15 36.54 6.57 4.48
N ALA A 16 37.31 5.81 5.27
CA ALA A 16 36.88 4.52 5.79
C ALA A 16 35.71 4.67 6.80
N LEU A 17 35.75 5.67 7.68
CA LEU A 17 34.66 5.98 8.62
C LEU A 17 33.37 6.44 7.90
N CYS A 18 33.50 7.26 6.86
CA CYS A 18 32.36 7.66 6.03
C CYS A 18 31.74 6.46 5.29
N SER A 19 32.57 5.52 4.82
CA SER A 19 32.09 4.30 4.14
C SER A 19 31.32 3.39 5.09
N ALA A 20 31.78 3.23 6.33
CA ALA A 20 31.11 2.39 7.35
C ALA A 20 29.73 2.92 7.74
N SER A 21 29.50 4.23 7.63
CA SER A 21 28.22 4.87 7.94
C SER A 21 27.14 4.64 6.87
N ILE A 22 27.54 4.37 5.62
CA ILE A 22 26.62 4.10 4.50
C ILE A 22 25.97 2.70 4.66
N PHE A 23 26.67 1.76 5.28
CA PHE A 23 26.15 0.39 5.50
C PHE A 23 25.36 0.23 6.81
N ALA A 24 25.29 1.27 7.65
CA ALA A 24 24.62 1.23 8.95
C ALA A 24 23.16 1.70 8.89
N GLN A 25 22.49 1.58 7.75
CA GLN A 25 21.08 1.92 7.64
C GLN A 25 20.24 0.73 8.11
N SER A 26 19.71 0.81 9.33
CA SER A 26 18.79 -0.19 9.85
C SER A 26 17.61 -0.37 8.89
N PRO A 27 17.13 -1.61 8.65
CA PRO A 27 15.96 -1.83 7.82
C PRO A 27 14.80 -1.03 8.41
N LYS A 28 14.28 -0.07 7.63
CA LYS A 28 13.09 0.67 8.02
C LYS A 28 11.91 -0.28 7.86
N VAL A 29 11.35 -0.71 8.98
CA VAL A 29 10.05 -1.38 9.01
C VAL A 29 9.00 -0.30 8.75
N ALA A 30 8.20 -0.48 7.72
CA ALA A 30 7.11 0.40 7.35
C ALA A 30 5.89 -0.44 6.90
N VAL A 31 4.71 0.17 6.96
CA VAL A 31 3.52 -0.40 6.33
C VAL A 31 3.64 -0.14 4.83
N GLU A 32 3.67 -1.21 4.03
CA GLU A 32 3.80 -1.09 2.57
C GLU A 32 2.49 -0.63 1.92
N SER A 33 1.37 -1.21 2.35
CA SER A 33 0.04 -0.84 1.88
C SER A 33 -1.03 -1.38 2.83
N ILE A 34 -2.24 -0.84 2.72
CA ILE A 34 -3.45 -1.48 3.26
C ILE A 34 -4.12 -2.25 2.13
N GLY A 35 -4.46 -3.52 2.37
CA GLY A 35 -5.22 -4.33 1.42
C GLY A 35 -6.72 -4.31 1.74
N MET A 36 -7.58 -4.19 0.72
CA MET A 36 -9.03 -4.28 0.86
C MET A 36 -9.66 -5.09 -0.28
N THR A 37 -10.51 -6.05 0.07
CA THR A 37 -11.30 -6.80 -0.92
C THR A 37 -12.50 -5.97 -1.37
N VAL A 38 -12.74 -5.93 -2.69
CA VAL A 38 -13.87 -5.21 -3.30
C VAL A 38 -14.67 -6.13 -4.21
N SER A 39 -15.98 -5.87 -4.33
CA SER A 39 -16.85 -6.65 -5.21
C SER A 39 -16.86 -6.16 -6.66
N ASP A 40 -16.55 -4.89 -6.88
CA ASP A 40 -16.52 -4.22 -8.18
C ASP A 40 -15.31 -3.28 -8.21
N MET A 41 -14.31 -3.63 -9.03
CA MET A 41 -13.06 -2.86 -9.08
C MET A 41 -13.26 -1.47 -9.66
N ASP A 42 -14.04 -1.34 -10.73
CA ASP A 42 -14.14 -0.07 -11.46
C ASP A 42 -14.88 0.97 -10.61
N ARG A 43 -15.97 0.56 -9.94
CA ARG A 43 -16.68 1.41 -8.96
C ARG A 43 -15.78 1.82 -7.79
N SER A 44 -14.97 0.90 -7.28
CA SER A 44 -14.06 1.20 -6.17
C SER A 44 -12.93 2.14 -6.58
N VAL A 45 -12.35 1.97 -7.77
CA VAL A 45 -11.34 2.88 -8.30
C VAL A 45 -11.92 4.29 -8.46
N GLU A 46 -13.12 4.42 -9.02
CA GLU A 46 -13.80 5.72 -9.15
C GLU A 46 -14.01 6.41 -7.80
N PHE A 47 -14.51 5.66 -6.80
CA PHE A 47 -14.71 6.16 -5.44
C PHE A 47 -13.41 6.73 -4.82
N TYR A 48 -12.31 5.97 -4.85
CA TYR A 48 -11.05 6.42 -4.26
C TYR A 48 -10.39 7.54 -5.09
N SER A 49 -10.56 7.53 -6.41
CA SER A 49 -10.07 8.63 -7.26
C SER A 49 -10.77 9.95 -6.98
N ALA A 50 -12.06 9.96 -6.60
CA ALA A 50 -12.73 11.18 -6.14
C ALA A 50 -12.14 11.74 -4.83
N LEU A 51 -11.50 10.88 -4.02
CA LEU A 51 -10.68 11.25 -2.86
C LEU A 51 -9.21 11.51 -3.21
N THR A 52 -8.92 11.81 -4.47
CA THR A 52 -7.60 12.18 -5.02
C THR A 52 -6.57 11.05 -5.11
N PHE A 53 -6.95 9.80 -4.81
CA PHE A 53 -6.06 8.68 -5.04
C PHE A 53 -5.74 8.50 -6.53
N GLN A 54 -4.49 8.19 -6.82
CA GLN A 54 -4.03 7.89 -8.17
C GLN A 54 -3.88 6.38 -8.35
N LYS A 55 -4.45 5.84 -9.44
CA LYS A 55 -4.19 4.45 -9.82
C LYS A 55 -2.77 4.34 -10.36
N VAL A 56 -1.92 3.54 -9.70
CA VAL A 56 -0.51 3.37 -10.08
C VAL A 56 -0.17 1.98 -10.59
N LYS A 57 -1.04 0.99 -10.32
CA LYS A 57 -0.90 -0.37 -10.85
C LYS A 57 -2.27 -1.01 -11.01
N ASP A 58 -2.43 -1.82 -12.04
CA ASP A 58 -3.65 -2.59 -12.33
C ASP A 58 -3.21 -3.90 -12.97
N VAL A 59 -3.36 -5.02 -12.26
CA VAL A 59 -2.88 -6.33 -12.70
C VAL A 59 -3.89 -7.42 -12.40
N GLU A 60 -3.98 -8.40 -13.28
CA GLU A 60 -4.61 -9.68 -12.95
C GLU A 60 -3.54 -10.69 -12.55
N VAL A 61 -3.84 -11.47 -11.52
CA VAL A 61 -2.96 -12.49 -10.96
C VAL A 61 -3.71 -13.81 -10.81
N SER A 62 -2.99 -14.92 -11.04
CA SER A 62 -3.51 -16.29 -10.96
C SER A 62 -2.37 -17.28 -10.86
N GLY A 63 -2.68 -18.52 -10.49
CA GLY A 63 -1.74 -19.65 -10.49
C GLY A 63 -1.39 -20.13 -9.09
N GLU A 64 -0.66 -21.24 -9.04
CA GLU A 64 -0.44 -22.02 -7.82
C GLU A 64 0.12 -21.19 -6.64
N GLN A 65 1.03 -20.24 -6.88
CA GLN A 65 1.56 -19.41 -5.80
C GLN A 65 0.50 -18.52 -5.15
N TYR A 66 -0.40 -17.95 -5.96
CA TYR A 66 -1.50 -17.11 -5.45
C TYR A 66 -2.58 -17.95 -4.77
N GLU A 67 -2.87 -19.14 -5.30
CA GLU A 67 -3.79 -20.08 -4.65
C GLU A 67 -3.31 -20.49 -3.25
N HIS A 68 -2.02 -20.78 -3.11
CA HIS A 68 -1.42 -21.10 -1.81
C HIS A 68 -1.35 -19.89 -0.88
N LEU A 69 -1.04 -18.69 -1.40
CA LEU A 69 -0.99 -17.47 -0.61
C LEU A 69 -2.36 -17.12 0.00
N GLU A 70 -3.41 -17.18 -0.81
CA GLU A 70 -4.77 -16.86 -0.37
C GLU A 70 -5.46 -18.04 0.34
N GLY A 71 -4.98 -19.27 0.14
CA GLY A 71 -5.64 -20.48 0.62
C GLY A 71 -6.94 -20.79 -0.12
N VAL A 72 -7.07 -20.33 -1.37
CA VAL A 72 -8.27 -20.45 -2.20
C VAL A 72 -7.91 -21.16 -3.51
N PHE A 73 -8.48 -22.34 -3.73
CA PHE A 73 -8.28 -23.10 -4.96
C PHE A 73 -8.82 -22.36 -6.19
N GLY A 74 -8.03 -22.33 -7.26
CA GLY A 74 -8.37 -21.65 -8.51
C GLY A 74 -8.47 -20.12 -8.40
N ALA A 75 -7.84 -19.52 -7.38
CA ALA A 75 -7.84 -18.08 -7.17
C ALA A 75 -7.33 -17.31 -8.40
N ARG A 76 -8.21 -16.46 -8.93
CA ARG A 76 -7.88 -15.42 -9.92
C ARG A 76 -8.39 -14.09 -9.39
N MET A 77 -7.52 -13.09 -9.36
CA MET A 77 -7.80 -11.79 -8.76
C MET A 77 -7.34 -10.66 -9.69
N ARG A 78 -8.09 -9.56 -9.70
CA ARG A 78 -7.62 -8.26 -10.20
C ARG A 78 -7.18 -7.44 -9.00
N ILE A 79 -5.96 -6.93 -9.02
CA ILE A 79 -5.37 -6.11 -7.95
C ILE A 79 -5.05 -4.73 -8.54
N VAL A 80 -5.63 -3.70 -7.94
CA VAL A 80 -5.38 -2.30 -8.28
C VAL A 80 -4.74 -1.58 -7.12
N ARG A 81 -3.54 -1.03 -7.34
CA ARG A 81 -2.86 -0.19 -6.35
C ARG A 81 -3.23 1.27 -6.57
N MET A 82 -3.78 1.88 -5.52
CA MET A 82 -4.15 3.27 -5.42
C MET A 82 -3.16 4.00 -4.50
N GLN A 83 -2.70 5.19 -4.88
CA GLN A 83 -1.72 5.97 -4.12
C GLN A 83 -2.32 7.27 -3.62
N LEU A 84 -2.09 7.60 -2.34
CA LEU A 84 -2.37 8.90 -1.75
C LEU A 84 -1.10 9.44 -1.07
N GLY A 85 -0.44 10.40 -1.72
CA GLY A 85 0.86 10.89 -1.24
C GLY A 85 1.91 9.78 -1.24
N LYS A 86 2.31 9.31 -0.05
CA LYS A 86 3.28 8.21 0.12
C LYS A 86 2.64 6.89 0.52
N GLU A 87 1.34 6.89 0.80
CA GLU A 87 0.60 5.72 1.27
C GLU A 87 -0.07 5.01 0.09
N PHE A 88 -0.25 3.69 0.23
CA PHE A 88 -0.83 2.83 -0.79
C PHE A 88 -2.02 2.04 -0.26
N LEU A 89 -3.04 1.89 -1.11
CA LEU A 89 -4.20 1.04 -0.91
C LEU A 89 -4.26 0.03 -2.06
N ASP A 90 -4.18 -1.26 -1.73
CA ASP A 90 -4.31 -2.35 -2.69
C ASP A 90 -5.76 -2.87 -2.65
N LEU A 91 -6.50 -2.60 -3.72
CA LEU A 91 -7.85 -3.10 -3.93
C LEU A 91 -7.77 -4.45 -4.63
N THR A 92 -8.39 -5.48 -4.05
CA THR A 92 -8.40 -6.84 -4.62
C THR A 92 -9.82 -7.27 -4.95
N GLN A 93 -10.11 -7.51 -6.22
CA GLN A 93 -11.36 -8.13 -6.66
C GLN A 93 -11.08 -9.59 -7.03
N TYR A 94 -11.76 -10.51 -6.36
CA TYR A 94 -11.74 -11.92 -6.72
C TYR A 94 -12.62 -12.17 -7.95
N LEU A 95 -12.00 -12.58 -9.05
CA LEU A 95 -12.67 -12.92 -10.32
C LEU A 95 -13.14 -14.38 -10.31
N ALA A 96 -12.37 -15.27 -9.67
CA ALA A 96 -12.75 -16.66 -9.46
C ALA A 96 -12.03 -17.27 -8.23
N PRO A 97 -12.71 -18.04 -7.37
CA PRO A 97 -14.15 -17.93 -7.14
C PRO A 97 -14.49 -16.53 -6.58
N PRO A 98 -15.68 -15.97 -6.89
CA PRO A 98 -16.08 -14.68 -6.34
C PRO A 98 -16.20 -14.74 -4.80
N GLY A 99 -15.85 -13.64 -4.15
CA GLY A 99 -15.94 -13.50 -2.69
C GLY A 99 -17.38 -13.59 -2.17
N ARG A 100 -17.53 -13.96 -0.90
CA ARG A 100 -18.84 -13.91 -0.22
C ARG A 100 -19.18 -12.46 0.17
N PRO A 101 -20.45 -12.04 0.05
CA PRO A 101 -20.85 -10.72 0.53
C PRO A 101 -20.67 -10.62 2.05
N ILE A 102 -20.41 -9.41 2.53
CA ILE A 102 -20.45 -9.10 3.97
C ILE A 102 -21.86 -9.43 4.48
N PRO A 103 -22.01 -10.13 5.63
CA PRO A 103 -23.31 -10.44 6.19
C PRO A 103 -24.18 -9.18 6.34
N VAL A 104 -25.44 -9.27 5.91
CA VAL A 104 -26.38 -8.13 5.85
C VAL A 104 -26.70 -7.52 7.22
N ASP A 105 -26.49 -8.29 8.28
CA ASP A 105 -26.69 -7.92 9.68
C ASP A 105 -25.41 -7.37 10.33
N SER A 106 -24.30 -7.25 9.58
CA SER A 106 -23.04 -6.70 10.09
C SER A 106 -23.20 -5.25 10.57
N ARG A 107 -22.53 -4.93 11.68
CA ARG A 107 -22.53 -3.62 12.32
C ARG A 107 -21.11 -3.10 12.51
N SER A 108 -20.98 -1.77 12.63
CA SER A 108 -19.67 -1.13 12.90
C SER A 108 -19.07 -1.48 14.26
N ASN A 109 -19.83 -2.11 15.15
CA ASN A 109 -19.36 -2.59 16.46
C ASN A 109 -19.11 -4.11 16.49
N ASP A 110 -19.10 -4.80 15.34
CA ASP A 110 -18.69 -6.19 15.25
C ASP A 110 -17.16 -6.32 15.30
N LEU A 111 -16.67 -7.47 15.77
CA LEU A 111 -15.24 -7.72 15.95
C LEU A 111 -14.43 -7.76 14.64
N TRP A 112 -15.09 -7.83 13.49
CA TRP A 112 -14.45 -7.84 12.17
C TRP A 112 -14.57 -6.51 11.43
N PHE A 113 -15.14 -5.46 12.03
CA PHE A 113 -15.23 -4.16 11.37
C PHE A 113 -13.82 -3.58 11.16
N GLN A 114 -13.51 -3.27 9.91
CA GLN A 114 -12.23 -2.69 9.50
C GLN A 114 -12.50 -1.40 8.71
N HIS A 115 -11.71 -0.35 8.99
CA HIS A 115 -11.77 0.91 8.24
C HIS A 115 -10.39 1.56 8.19
N ILE A 116 -10.21 2.43 7.18
CA ILE A 116 -9.11 3.40 7.12
C ILE A 116 -9.70 4.81 7.25
N ALA A 117 -8.96 5.71 7.86
CA ALA A 117 -9.33 7.12 7.95
C ALA A 117 -8.49 7.93 6.95
N ILE A 118 -9.17 8.60 6.02
CA ILE A 118 -8.53 9.50 5.07
C ILE A 118 -8.70 10.92 5.58
N VAL A 119 -7.59 11.58 5.91
CA VAL A 119 -7.62 12.98 6.36
C VAL A 119 -7.85 13.88 5.17
N VAL A 120 -8.91 14.68 5.22
CA VAL A 120 -9.26 15.67 4.20
C VAL A 120 -9.23 17.07 4.78
N ARG A 121 -9.05 18.07 3.92
CA ARG A 121 -9.07 19.48 4.33
C ARG A 121 -10.47 19.98 4.68
N ASP A 122 -11.48 19.44 4.01
CA ASP A 122 -12.88 19.85 4.12
C ASP A 122 -13.76 18.61 3.98
N MET A 123 -14.48 18.26 5.05
CA MET A 123 -15.33 17.08 5.13
C MET A 123 -16.58 17.21 4.26
N ASP A 124 -17.19 18.39 4.21
CA ASP A 124 -18.42 18.64 3.45
C ASP A 124 -18.12 18.53 1.95
N GLN A 125 -17.04 19.17 1.49
CA GLN A 125 -16.62 19.07 0.10
C GLN A 125 -16.27 17.61 -0.29
N ALA A 126 -15.58 16.87 0.58
CA ALA A 126 -15.24 15.48 0.31
C ALA A 126 -16.51 14.61 0.21
N PHE A 127 -17.46 14.80 1.12
CA PHE A 127 -18.73 14.09 1.11
C PHE A 127 -19.56 14.40 -0.15
N GLU A 128 -19.63 15.67 -0.56
CA GLU A 128 -20.37 16.08 -1.77
C GLU A 128 -19.82 15.43 -3.04
N LYS A 129 -18.48 15.34 -3.18
CA LYS A 129 -17.85 14.64 -4.31
C LYS A 129 -18.26 13.17 -4.36
N LEU A 130 -18.24 12.48 -3.21
CA LEU A 130 -18.61 11.08 -3.13
C LEU A 130 -20.11 10.87 -3.37
N ARG A 131 -20.96 11.77 -2.88
CA ARG A 131 -22.41 11.70 -3.07
C ARG A 131 -22.80 11.84 -4.54
N ALA A 132 -22.03 12.58 -5.34
CA ALA A 132 -22.27 12.74 -6.76
C ALA A 132 -21.96 11.48 -7.61
N LEU A 133 -21.23 10.51 -7.05
CA LEU A 133 -20.94 9.22 -7.71
C LEU A 133 -22.04 8.17 -7.55
N LYS A 134 -23.11 8.51 -6.82
CA LYS A 134 -24.14 7.58 -6.36
C LYS A 134 -25.21 7.31 -7.41
#